data_AF-A0A0Q5E967-F1
#
_entry.id   AF-A0A0Q5E967-F1
#
_cell.length_a   1.000
_cell.length_b   1.000
_cell.length_c   1.000
_cell.angle_alpha   90.00
_cell.angle_beta   90.00
_cell.angle_gamma   90.00
#
_symmetry.space_group_name_H-M   'P 1'
#
loop_
_entity.id
_entity.type
_entity.pdbx_description
1 polymer ?
#
loop_
_entity_poly.entity_id
_entity_poly.type
_entity_poly.pdbx_seq_one_letter_code
_entity_poly.pdbx_strand_id
1 'polypeptide(L)'
;MHENSAGPAAFWASVANDVTSRVEPVLTRDSKAREGVIEYLRDLEAVALRDGSSREALQVIASGRRLLGDRNDTPPAEIARAVRAALI
;
A
#
# COMPACT_ATOMS: atom_id res chain seq x y z
N MET A 1 -17.94 -14.43 -7.79
CA MET A 1 -18.39 -13.39 -6.85
C MET A 1 -17.75 -13.76 -5.51
N HIS A 2 -16.54 -13.27 -5.22
CA HIS A 2 -15.86 -13.61 -3.97
C HIS A 2 -16.31 -12.61 -2.91
N GLU A 3 -17.28 -13.02 -2.10
CA GLU A 3 -17.66 -12.34 -0.87
C GLU A 3 -16.49 -12.50 0.10
N ASN A 4 -15.62 -11.49 0.17
CA ASN A 4 -14.53 -11.45 1.13
C ASN A 4 -15.11 -11.05 2.50
N SER A 5 -15.74 -12.01 3.18
CA SER A 5 -16.17 -11.89 4.58
C SER A 5 -14.98 -11.93 5.56
N ALA A 6 -13.74 -11.83 5.07
CA ALA A 6 -12.57 -11.79 5.91
C ALA A 6 -12.36 -10.34 6.38
N GLY A 7 -12.26 -10.14 7.69
CA GLY A 7 -12.16 -8.81 8.30
C GLY A 7 -11.01 -7.95 7.76
N PRO A 8 -10.88 -6.69 8.20
CA PRO A 8 -9.96 -5.70 7.65
C PRO A 8 -8.53 -6.22 7.41
N ALA A 9 -7.99 -7.05 8.31
CA ALA A 9 -6.67 -7.65 8.17
C ALA A 9 -6.49 -8.52 6.91
N ALA A 10 -7.49 -9.33 6.57
CA ALA A 10 -7.41 -10.22 5.41
C ALA A 10 -7.62 -9.46 4.09
N PHE A 11 -8.43 -8.41 4.09
CA PHE A 11 -8.49 -7.46 2.98
C PHE A 11 -7.13 -6.79 2.75
N TRP A 12 -6.50 -6.27 3.79
CA TRP A 12 -5.18 -5.62 3.65
C TRP A 12 -4.07 -6.60 3.23
N ALA A 13 -4.17 -7.88 3.62
CA ALA A 13 -3.29 -8.92 3.13
C ALA A 13 -3.47 -9.19 1.61
N SER A 14 -4.71 -9.20 1.10
CA SER A 14 -4.92 -9.34 -0.36
C SER A 14 -4.41 -8.11 -1.12
N VAL A 15 -4.61 -6.90 -0.56
CA VAL A 15 -4.10 -5.65 -1.13
C VAL A 15 -2.56 -5.68 -1.25
N ALA A 16 -1.84 -6.27 -0.29
CA ALA A 16 -0.39 -6.41 -0.38
C ALA A 16 0.04 -7.26 -1.59
N ASN A 17 -0.69 -8.34 -1.89
CA ASN A 17 -0.44 -9.15 -3.09
C ASN A 17 -0.75 -8.37 -4.37
N ASP A 18 -1.85 -7.60 -4.37
CA ASP A 18 -2.24 -6.78 -5.52
C ASP A 18 -1.19 -5.69 -5.81
N VAL A 19 -0.62 -5.06 -4.79
CA VAL A 19 0.47 -4.08 -4.94
C VAL A 19 1.66 -4.69 -5.67
N THR A 20 2.12 -5.87 -5.26
CA THR A 20 3.22 -6.58 -5.92
C THR A 20 2.92 -6.82 -7.40
N SER A 21 1.72 -7.31 -7.71
CA SER A 21 1.30 -7.59 -9.09
C SER A 21 1.27 -6.36 -10.00
N ARG A 22 1.07 -5.16 -9.44
CA ARG A 22 1.03 -3.89 -10.17
C ARG A 22 2.41 -3.25 -10.30
N VAL A 23 3.28 -3.43 -9.31
CA VAL A 23 4.63 -2.87 -9.29
C VAL A 23 5.56 -3.64 -10.22
N GLU A 24 5.55 -4.98 -10.15
CA GLU A 24 6.48 -5.83 -10.92
C GLU A 24 6.55 -5.50 -12.42
N PRO A 25 5.43 -5.34 -13.15
CA PRO A 25 5.46 -5.10 -14.60
C PRO A 25 6.04 -3.74 -15.01
N VAL A 26 6.07 -2.77 -14.08
CA VAL A 26 6.52 -1.40 -14.35
C VAL A 26 7.95 -1.11 -13.86
N LEU A 27 8.57 -2.02 -13.12
CA LEU A 27 9.96 -1.87 -12.63
C LEU A 27 10.99 -1.67 -13.75
N THR A 28 10.76 -2.25 -14.93
CA THR A 28 11.65 -2.15 -16.10
C THR A 28 11.23 -1.06 -17.09
N ARG A 29 10.13 -0.35 -16.83
CA ARG A 29 9.58 0.69 -17.70
C ARG A 29 10.19 2.05 -17.38
N ASP A 30 10.01 3.01 -18.30
CA ASP A 30 10.45 4.40 -18.10
C ASP A 30 9.70 5.10 -16.96
N SER A 31 10.18 6.27 -16.55
CA SER A 31 9.62 7.04 -15.44
C SER A 31 8.17 7.46 -15.65
N LYS A 32 7.76 7.74 -16.91
CA LYS A 32 6.40 8.16 -17.24
C LYS A 32 5.42 7.00 -17.05
N ALA A 33 5.81 5.79 -17.40
CA ALA A 33 5.00 4.59 -17.15
C ALA A 33 4.87 4.25 -15.65
N ARG A 34 5.82 4.67 -14.82
CA ARG A 34 5.78 4.45 -13.36
C ARG A 34 4.89 5.46 -12.63
N GLU A 35 4.74 6.67 -13.16
CA GLU A 35 4.06 7.79 -12.51
C GLU A 35 2.63 7.45 -12.07
N GLY A 36 1.83 6.85 -12.96
CA GLY A 36 0.47 6.42 -12.62
C GLY A 36 0.40 5.34 -11.55
N VAL A 37 1.41 4.47 -11.46
CA VAL A 37 1.49 3.46 -10.39
C VAL A 37 1.94 4.09 -9.08
N ILE A 38 2.84 5.07 -9.12
CA ILE A 38 3.23 5.86 -7.93
C ILE A 38 2.02 6.58 -7.34
N GLU A 39 1.22 7.26 -8.17
CA GLU A 39 0.00 7.94 -7.73
C GLU A 39 -1.00 6.96 -7.12
N TYR A 40 -1.25 5.83 -7.79
CA TYR A 40 -2.10 4.78 -7.24
C TYR A 40 -1.63 4.31 -5.86
N LEU A 41 -0.33 4.08 -5.66
CA LEU A 41 0.21 3.63 -4.38
C LEU A 41 0.14 4.71 -3.30
N ARG A 42 0.28 6.00 -3.65
CA ARG A 42 0.08 7.12 -2.73
C ARG A 42 -1.36 7.17 -2.21
N ASP A 43 -2.32 7.05 -3.12
CA ASP A 43 -3.74 7.05 -2.77
C ASP A 43 -4.08 5.84 -1.89
N LEU A 44 -3.54 4.67 -2.26
CA LEU A 44 -3.72 3.44 -1.50
C LEU A 44 -3.13 3.56 -0.08
N GLU A 45 -1.95 4.17 0.06
CA GLU A 45 -1.35 4.41 1.38
C GLU A 45 -2.19 5.37 2.22
N ALA A 46 -2.73 6.44 1.60
CA ALA A 46 -3.60 7.38 2.30
C ALA A 46 -4.89 6.70 2.82
N VAL A 47 -5.46 5.77 2.06
CA VAL A 47 -6.60 4.94 2.50
C VAL A 47 -6.17 4.00 3.63
N ALA A 48 -5.04 3.31 3.50
CA ALA A 48 -4.52 2.41 4.53
C ALA A 48 -4.28 3.12 5.88
N LEU A 49 -3.80 4.35 5.83
CA LEU A 49 -3.58 5.19 7.01
C LEU A 49 -4.88 5.66 7.66
N ARG A 50 -5.95 5.86 6.87
CA ARG A 50 -7.26 6.34 7.36
C ARG A 50 -8.13 5.23 7.92
N ASP A 51 -8.20 4.10 7.22
CA ASP A 51 -9.16 3.03 7.54
C ASP A 51 -8.61 2.04 8.58
N GLY A 52 -7.33 2.17 8.95
CA GLY A 52 -6.65 1.25 9.85
C GLY A 52 -6.24 -0.02 9.11
N SER A 53 -4.97 -0.11 8.73
CA SER A 53 -4.41 -1.29 8.07
C SER A 53 -3.40 -2.05 8.95
N SER A 54 -2.93 -3.19 8.43
CA SER A 54 -1.77 -3.85 9.01
C SER A 54 -0.48 -3.08 8.71
N ARG A 55 0.53 -3.27 9.57
CA ARG A 55 1.89 -2.76 9.35
C ARG A 55 2.48 -3.30 8.05
N GLU A 56 2.23 -4.57 7.77
CA GLU A 56 2.72 -5.26 6.58
C GLU A 56 2.22 -4.60 5.30
N ALA A 57 0.91 -4.29 5.21
CA ALA A 57 0.36 -3.61 4.05
C ALA A 57 1.01 -2.24 3.80
N LEU A 58 1.18 -1.43 4.85
CA LEU A 58 1.87 -0.13 4.75
C LEU A 58 3.32 -0.29 4.29
N GLN A 59 4.03 -1.31 4.81
CA GLN A 59 5.41 -1.58 4.40
C GLN A 59 5.51 -2.01 2.94
N VAL A 60 4.60 -2.85 2.45
CA VAL A 60 4.57 -3.29 1.05
C VAL A 60 4.27 -2.11 0.13
N ILE A 61 3.27 -1.28 0.46
CA ILE A 61 2.93 -0.08 -0.31
C ILE A 61 4.10 0.89 -0.36
N ALA A 62 4.69 1.24 0.79
CA ALA A 62 5.82 2.16 0.88
C ALA A 62 7.06 1.62 0.13
N SER A 63 7.32 0.31 0.22
CA SER A 63 8.42 -0.33 -0.52
C SER A 63 8.18 -0.28 -2.03
N GLY A 64 6.95 -0.55 -2.49
CA GLY A 64 6.57 -0.42 -3.90
C GLY A 64 6.81 0.99 -4.42
N ARG A 65 6.39 2.03 -3.67
CA ARG A 65 6.64 3.44 -4.01
C ARG A 65 8.13 3.74 -4.17
N ARG A 66 8.96 3.30 -3.21
CA ARG A 66 10.42 3.48 -3.24
C ARG A 66 11.08 2.79 -4.42
N LEU A 67 10.66 1.57 -4.76
CA LEU A 67 11.18 0.84 -5.93
C LEU A 67 10.89 1.58 -7.24
N LEU A 68 9.76 2.29 -7.31
CA LEU A 68 9.41 3.11 -8.46
C LEU A 68 10.08 4.49 -8.48
N GLY A 69 10.82 4.85 -7.42
CA GLY A 69 11.58 6.09 -7.32
C GLY A 69 10.92 7.17 -6.47
N ASP A 70 9.76 6.89 -5.87
CA ASP A 70 9.10 7.82 -4.96
C ASP A 70 9.69 7.76 -3.55
N ARG A 71 10.27 8.87 -3.09
CA ARG A 71 10.95 8.98 -1.79
C ARG A 71 10.12 9.70 -0.73
N ASN A 72 8.87 10.01 -1.02
CA ASN A 72 8.01 10.71 -0.08
C ASN A 72 7.47 9.74 0.99
N ASP A 73 8.25 9.52 2.04
CA ASP A 73 7.93 8.55 3.08
C ASP A 73 6.89 9.08 4.09
N THR A 74 5.93 8.22 4.43
CA THR A 74 4.98 8.47 5.52
C THR A 74 5.69 8.48 6.88
N PRO A 75 5.44 9.46 7.76
CA PRO A 75 6.04 9.51 9.08
C PRO A 75 5.72 8.26 9.94
N PRO A 76 6.68 7.73 10.72
CA PRO A 76 6.46 6.56 11.57
C PRO A 76 5.31 6.70 12.57
N ALA A 77 5.02 7.92 13.02
CA ALA A 77 3.92 8.23 13.93
C ALA A 77 2.54 7.98 13.29
N GLU A 78 2.39 8.28 11.99
CA GLU A 78 1.14 8.04 11.27
C GLU A 78 0.91 6.55 11.03
N ILE A 79 1.98 5.81 10.69
CA ILE A 79 1.95 4.35 10.59
C ILE A 79 1.53 3.73 11.93
N ALA A 80 2.13 4.18 13.03
CA ALA A 80 1.80 3.68 14.37
C ALA A 80 0.33 3.95 14.75
N ARG A 81 -0.21 5.12 14.36
CA ARG A 81 -1.62 5.46 14.57
C ARG A 81 -2.55 4.51 13.79
N ALA A 82 -2.28 4.29 12.51
CA ALA A 82 -3.11 3.44 11.65
C ALA A 82 -3.13 1.99 12.15
N VAL A 83 -1.97 1.44 12.52
CA VAL A 83 -1.87 0.07 13.04
C VAL A 83 -2.63 -0.11 14.35
N ARG A 84 -2.63 0.90 15.23
CA ARG A 84 -3.41 0.85 16.47
C ARG A 84 -4.91 0.89 16.21
N ALA A 85 -5.36 1.69 15.23
CA ALA A 85 -6.77 1.76 14.84
C ALA A 85 -7.30 0.42 14.32
N ALA A 86 -6.44 -0.41 13.72
CA ALA A 86 -6.81 -1.73 13.22
C ALA A 86 -6.98 -2.82 14.30
N LEU A 87 -6.65 -2.54 15.57
CA LEU A 87 -6.69 -3.50 16.69
C LEU A 87 -7.91 -3.32 17.60
N ILE A 88 -8.78 -2.35 17.31
CA ILE A 88 -9.98 -1.98 18.09
C ILE A 88 -11.22 -2.39 17.28
#